data_AF-A0A0B7AMF4-F1
#
_entry.id   AF-A0A0B7AMF4-F1
#
_cell.length_a   1.000
_cell.length_b   1.000
_cell.length_c   1.000
_cell.angle_alpha   90.00
_cell.angle_beta   90.00
_cell.angle_gamma   90.00
#
_symmetry.space_group_name_H-M   'P 1'
#
loop_
_entity.id
_entity.type
_entity.pdbx_description
1 polymer ?
#
loop_
_entity_poly.entity_id
_entity_poly.type
_entity_poly.pdbx_seq_one_letter_code
_entity_poly.pdbx_strand_id
1 'polypeptide(L)'
;KTGGCRYERKGSNWSVCDTATNHMTRVMNLKEGSSPNCPITNTKTKPCGNKKKKESHKSRKGCVYKKQPWSECNLDSKTRQREMILVKGDPSLCLPKKIVTKICQKECLYTKGEWAPCNLVTNLQQRPLTPRRGQGVQCTSTVESRPCRREAAELVAAKSNKCRYSLSVWSACDLRSNTMTQFMILKSGDPKVCQKSKKL
;
A
#
# COMPACT_ATOMS: atom_id res chain seq x y z
N LYS A 1 27.06 16.02 21.11
CA LYS A 1 26.93 14.63 20.62
C LYS A 1 25.90 13.92 21.49
N THR A 2 24.68 13.74 21.00
CA THR A 2 23.60 13.00 21.69
C THR A 2 24.02 11.54 21.82
N GLY A 3 24.57 11.18 22.98
CA GLY A 3 25.09 9.85 23.27
C GLY A 3 23.95 8.87 23.49
N GLY A 4 23.63 8.07 22.47
CA GLY A 4 22.70 6.94 22.61
C GLY A 4 23.25 5.87 23.55
N CYS A 5 22.35 5.06 24.14
CA CYS A 5 22.73 3.95 25.03
C CYS A 5 23.61 2.95 24.30
N ARG A 6 24.86 2.76 24.77
CA ARG A 6 25.83 1.87 24.15
C ARG A 6 26.05 0.64 25.02
N TYR A 7 25.84 -0.54 24.44
CA TYR A 7 25.96 -1.82 25.15
C TYR A 7 27.19 -2.62 24.69
N GLU A 8 27.72 -3.44 25.59
CA GLU A 8 28.85 -4.32 25.34
C GLU A 8 28.44 -5.60 24.58
N ARG A 9 28.85 -5.63 23.31
CA ARG A 9 28.60 -6.76 22.39
C ARG A 9 29.83 -7.69 22.26
N LYS A 10 30.99 -7.35 22.80
CA LYS A 10 32.13 -8.27 22.81
C LYS A 10 32.14 -8.94 24.18
N GLY A 11 31.95 -10.26 24.23
CA GLY A 11 31.89 -11.04 25.50
C GLY A 11 30.51 -11.62 25.85
N SER A 12 29.40 -11.01 25.41
CA SER A 12 28.06 -11.61 25.61
C SER A 12 27.77 -12.72 24.60
N ASN A 13 27.61 -13.95 25.08
CA ASN A 13 27.22 -15.08 24.22
C ASN A 13 25.70 -15.20 24.09
N TRP A 14 25.24 -15.84 23.02
CA TRP A 14 23.83 -16.24 22.89
C TRP A 14 23.55 -17.40 23.83
N SER A 15 22.37 -17.40 24.47
CA SER A 15 21.90 -18.53 25.26
C SER A 15 21.73 -19.78 24.40
N VAL A 16 21.64 -20.93 25.06
CA VAL A 16 21.13 -22.15 24.43
C VAL A 16 19.72 -21.88 23.88
N CYS A 17 19.37 -22.56 22.80
CA CYS A 17 18.04 -22.47 22.22
C CYS A 17 17.01 -23.02 23.20
N ASP A 18 16.01 -22.21 23.56
CA ASP A 18 14.85 -22.70 24.27
C ASP A 18 13.99 -23.54 23.31
N THR A 19 13.78 -24.81 23.65
CA THR A 19 13.03 -25.76 22.83
C THR A 19 11.53 -25.46 22.79
N ALA A 20 10.98 -24.77 23.79
CA ALA A 20 9.57 -24.42 23.84
C ALA A 20 9.25 -23.23 22.92
N THR A 21 10.12 -22.21 22.90
CA THR A 21 9.88 -20.96 22.17
C THR A 21 10.67 -20.86 20.85
N ASN A 22 11.60 -21.79 20.59
CA ASN A 22 12.51 -21.78 19.45
C ASN A 22 13.31 -20.47 19.34
N HIS A 23 13.60 -19.84 20.46
CA HIS A 23 14.30 -18.55 20.54
C HIS A 23 15.52 -18.67 21.44
N MET A 24 16.54 -17.86 21.13
CA MET A 24 17.68 -17.66 22.00
C MET A 24 17.81 -16.19 22.35
N THR A 25 18.20 -15.93 23.58
CA THR A 25 18.34 -14.59 24.13
C THR A 25 19.82 -14.26 24.32
N ARG A 26 20.14 -12.98 24.27
CA ARG A 26 21.47 -12.47 24.54
C ARG A 26 21.35 -11.21 25.37
N VAL A 27 21.93 -11.24 26.55
CA VAL A 27 21.98 -10.10 27.47
C VAL A 27 23.30 -9.37 27.26
N MET A 28 23.24 -8.05 27.11
CA MET A 28 24.40 -7.17 26.97
C MET A 28 24.40 -6.12 28.08
N ASN A 29 25.55 -5.83 28.67
CA ASN A 29 25.69 -4.83 29.74
C ASN A 29 25.93 -3.44 29.15
N LEU A 30 25.50 -2.40 29.86
CA LEU A 30 25.71 -0.99 29.47
C LEU A 30 27.21 -0.63 29.56
N LYS A 31 27.73 0.13 28.58
CA LYS A 31 29.12 0.61 28.61
C LYS A 31 29.27 1.88 29.45
N GLU A 32 30.39 1.98 30.15
CA GLU A 32 30.84 3.19 30.84
C GLU A 32 30.87 4.40 29.88
N GLY A 33 30.31 5.52 30.33
CA GLY A 33 30.12 6.74 29.52
C GLY A 33 28.78 6.82 28.76
N SER A 34 27.84 5.92 29.01
CA SER A 34 26.45 6.03 28.53
C SER A 34 25.58 6.87 29.49
N SER A 35 24.54 7.53 28.97
CA SER A 35 23.64 8.36 29.80
C SER A 35 23.01 7.58 30.97
N PRO A 36 22.77 8.25 32.13
CA PRO A 36 22.20 7.61 33.33
C PRO A 36 20.75 7.11 33.14
N ASN A 37 20.05 7.55 32.10
CA ASN A 37 18.68 7.10 31.78
C ASN A 37 18.62 5.78 30.99
N CYS A 38 19.75 5.13 30.75
CA CYS A 38 19.80 3.87 30.00
C CYS A 38 19.64 2.68 30.94
N PRO A 39 18.83 1.65 30.58
CA PRO A 39 18.76 0.43 31.36
C PRO A 39 20.12 -0.27 31.39
N ILE A 40 20.48 -0.80 32.56
CA ILE A 40 21.78 -1.43 32.86
C ILE A 40 22.06 -2.61 31.91
N THR A 41 21.02 -3.32 31.49
CA THR A 41 21.11 -4.45 30.57
C THR A 41 20.19 -4.28 29.36
N ASN A 42 20.57 -4.88 28.24
CA ASN A 42 19.77 -4.94 27.03
C ASN A 42 19.68 -6.40 26.55
N THR A 43 18.45 -6.91 26.49
CA THR A 43 18.16 -8.28 26.08
C THR A 43 17.70 -8.30 24.63
N LYS A 44 18.41 -9.04 23.79
CA LYS A 44 18.00 -9.31 22.41
C LYS A 44 17.55 -10.75 22.26
N THR A 45 16.44 -10.95 21.58
CA THR A 45 15.90 -12.27 21.24
C THR A 45 16.02 -12.49 19.74
N LYS A 46 16.46 -13.68 19.32
CA LYS A 46 16.41 -14.10 17.92
C LYS A 46 15.88 -15.54 17.82
N PRO A 47 15.22 -15.91 16.72
CA PRO A 47 14.88 -17.31 16.48
C PRO A 47 16.15 -18.15 16.39
N CYS A 48 16.07 -19.38 16.88
CA CYS A 48 17.15 -20.33 16.71
C CYS A 48 17.35 -20.56 15.21
N GLY A 49 18.62 -20.60 14.79
CA GLY A 49 19.01 -20.65 13.39
C GLY A 49 18.57 -21.95 12.72
N ASN A 50 17.28 -22.07 12.41
CA ASN A 50 16.82 -22.95 11.37
C ASN A 50 17.34 -22.36 10.08
N LYS A 51 18.52 -22.83 9.65
CA LYS A 51 18.79 -22.92 8.21
C LYS A 51 17.51 -23.51 7.65
N LYS A 52 16.74 -22.72 6.90
CA LYS A 52 15.70 -23.27 6.04
C LYS A 52 16.43 -24.40 5.32
N LYS A 53 16.16 -25.66 5.68
CA LYS A 53 16.52 -26.76 4.82
C LYS A 53 15.84 -26.36 3.53
N LYS A 54 16.61 -25.90 2.53
CA LYS A 54 16.17 -26.01 1.16
C LYS A 54 15.82 -27.49 1.08
N GLU A 55 14.53 -27.79 1.01
CA GLU A 55 14.05 -29.15 0.87
C GLU A 55 14.67 -29.69 -0.41
N SER A 56 15.84 -30.30 -0.25
CA SER A 56 16.48 -31.08 -1.28
C SER A 56 15.57 -32.27 -1.47
N HIS A 57 14.83 -32.24 -2.57
CA HIS A 57 14.20 -33.38 -3.22
C HIS A 57 14.89 -34.72 -2.90
N LYS A 58 14.43 -35.44 -1.87
CA LYS A 58 14.47 -36.91 -1.74
C LYS A 58 13.95 -37.36 -0.36
N SER A 59 12.64 -37.57 -0.27
CA SER A 59 12.06 -38.63 0.55
C SER A 59 10.80 -39.12 -0.17
N ARG A 60 10.92 -40.27 -0.84
CA ARG A 60 9.85 -40.89 -1.64
C ARG A 60 8.91 -41.72 -0.76
N LYS A 61 8.17 -41.04 0.13
CA LYS A 61 6.96 -41.59 0.81
C LYS A 61 5.78 -40.63 0.67
N GLY A 62 5.64 -40.00 -0.50
CA GLY A 62 4.53 -39.09 -0.81
C GLY A 62 4.05 -39.31 -2.23
N CYS A 63 2.77 -38.99 -2.47
CA CYS A 63 2.07 -39.14 -3.75
C CYS A 63 2.91 -38.63 -4.93
N VAL A 64 3.30 -39.52 -5.84
CA VAL A 64 4.10 -39.23 -7.04
C VAL A 64 3.15 -39.06 -8.22
N TYR A 65 3.27 -37.94 -8.93
CA TYR A 65 2.42 -37.63 -10.08
C TYR A 65 3.22 -37.45 -11.38
N LYS A 66 2.71 -37.97 -12.50
CA LYS A 66 3.20 -37.73 -13.85
C LYS A 66 2.60 -36.44 -14.39
N LYS A 67 3.46 -35.55 -14.92
CA LYS A 67 3.05 -34.26 -15.49
C LYS A 67 2.69 -34.45 -16.96
N GLN A 68 1.45 -34.11 -17.33
CA GLN A 68 1.03 -34.05 -18.72
C GLN A 68 1.56 -32.77 -19.41
N PRO A 69 1.56 -32.73 -20.76
CA PRO A 69 1.83 -31.49 -21.50
C PRO A 69 0.89 -30.37 -21.07
N TRP A 70 1.33 -29.13 -21.27
CA TRP A 70 0.49 -27.96 -21.02
C TRP A 70 -0.60 -27.87 -22.10
N SER A 71 -1.82 -27.53 -21.69
CA SER A 71 -2.87 -27.12 -22.62
C SER A 71 -2.47 -25.85 -23.38
N GLU A 72 -3.21 -25.56 -24.43
CA GLU A 72 -3.17 -24.26 -25.08
C GLU A 72 -3.49 -23.12 -24.09
N CYS A 73 -2.99 -21.93 -24.40
CA CYS A 73 -3.20 -20.74 -23.59
C CYS A 73 -4.61 -20.22 -23.83
N ASN A 74 -5.46 -20.26 -22.80
CA ASN A 74 -6.78 -19.66 -22.86
C ASN A 74 -6.62 -18.13 -22.83
N LEU A 75 -7.13 -17.45 -23.86
CA LEU A 75 -6.94 -16.01 -24.07
C LEU A 75 -7.73 -15.15 -23.07
N ASP A 76 -8.92 -15.60 -22.67
CA ASP A 76 -9.78 -14.86 -21.73
C ASP A 76 -9.18 -14.82 -20.32
N SER A 77 -8.71 -15.97 -19.85
CA SER A 77 -8.14 -16.12 -18.51
C SER A 77 -6.63 -15.83 -18.45
N LYS A 78 -5.94 -15.75 -19.60
CA LYS A 78 -4.46 -15.67 -19.70
C LYS A 78 -3.74 -16.81 -18.97
N THR A 79 -4.42 -17.93 -18.76
CA THR A 79 -3.87 -19.11 -18.09
C THR A 79 -3.89 -20.33 -19.00
N ARG A 80 -2.98 -21.25 -18.73
CA ARG A 80 -2.97 -22.60 -19.29
C ARG A 80 -2.98 -23.60 -18.15
N GLN A 81 -3.55 -24.76 -18.40
CA GLN A 81 -3.70 -25.80 -17.41
C GLN A 81 -2.90 -27.03 -17.83
N ARG A 82 -2.49 -27.83 -16.87
CA ARG A 82 -2.01 -29.19 -17.16
C ARG A 82 -2.50 -30.13 -16.09
N GLU A 83 -2.65 -31.38 -16.47
CA GLU A 83 -3.04 -32.44 -15.56
C GLU A 83 -1.81 -33.16 -14.99
N MET A 84 -1.93 -33.56 -13.74
CA MET A 84 -0.96 -34.38 -13.01
C MET A 84 -1.66 -35.65 -12.56
N ILE A 85 -1.27 -36.78 -13.14
CA ILE A 85 -1.88 -38.10 -12.91
C ILE A 85 -1.07 -38.85 -11.87
N LEU A 86 -1.72 -39.42 -10.85
CA LEU A 86 -1.04 -40.20 -9.81
C LEU A 86 -0.37 -41.45 -10.40
N VAL A 87 0.91 -41.65 -10.10
CA VAL A 87 1.73 -42.81 -10.50
C VAL A 87 1.98 -43.73 -9.32
N LYS A 88 2.20 -43.17 -8.12
CA LYS A 88 2.51 -43.94 -6.92
C LYS A 88 1.97 -43.24 -5.66
N GLY A 89 1.24 -43.95 -4.81
CA GLY A 89 0.70 -43.47 -3.54
C GLY A 89 -0.65 -44.10 -3.24
N ASP A 90 -1.09 -44.02 -1.98
CA ASP A 90 -2.37 -44.59 -1.55
C ASP A 90 -3.55 -43.75 -2.09
N PRO A 91 -4.51 -44.35 -2.81
CA PRO A 91 -5.62 -43.61 -3.44
C PRO A 91 -6.60 -43.00 -2.43
N SER A 92 -6.57 -43.46 -1.18
CA SER A 92 -7.35 -42.89 -0.07
C SER A 92 -6.75 -41.59 0.49
N LEU A 93 -5.44 -41.40 0.35
CA LEU A 93 -4.70 -40.23 0.86
C LEU A 93 -4.28 -39.27 -0.28
N CYS A 94 -4.12 -39.79 -1.48
CA CYS A 94 -3.65 -39.09 -2.65
C CYS A 94 -4.78 -38.88 -3.66
N LEU A 95 -5.02 -37.64 -4.08
CA LEU A 95 -5.94 -37.37 -5.19
C LEU A 95 -5.46 -38.10 -6.46
N PRO A 96 -6.34 -38.75 -7.22
CA PRO A 96 -5.97 -39.49 -8.45
C PRO A 96 -5.51 -38.55 -9.58
N LYS A 97 -6.10 -37.35 -9.66
CA LYS A 97 -5.75 -36.32 -10.63
C LYS A 97 -5.65 -34.95 -9.95
N LYS A 98 -4.68 -34.15 -10.38
CA LYS A 98 -4.51 -32.74 -9.96
C LYS A 98 -4.36 -31.85 -11.18
N ILE A 99 -5.12 -30.76 -11.24
CA ILE A 99 -4.99 -29.76 -12.30
C ILE A 99 -4.11 -28.63 -11.77
N VAL A 100 -3.09 -28.27 -12.53
CA VAL A 100 -2.18 -27.16 -12.21
C VAL A 100 -2.36 -26.07 -13.24
N THR A 101 -2.76 -24.90 -12.78
CA THR A 101 -2.86 -23.67 -13.57
C THR A 101 -1.52 -22.93 -13.56
N LYS A 102 -1.16 -22.36 -14.72
CA LYS A 102 -0.03 -21.45 -14.85
C LYS A 102 -0.38 -20.32 -15.80
N ILE A 103 0.08 -19.12 -15.49
CA ILE A 103 -0.02 -17.95 -16.37
C ILE A 103 0.80 -18.22 -17.64
N CYS A 104 0.17 -18.10 -18.80
CA CYS A 104 0.81 -18.34 -20.10
C CYS A 104 1.20 -17.04 -20.82
N GLN A 105 0.44 -15.97 -20.62
CA GLN A 105 0.75 -14.65 -21.18
C GLN A 105 1.15 -13.71 -20.03
N LYS A 106 2.39 -13.21 -20.08
CA LYS A 106 2.79 -12.08 -19.23
C LYS A 106 2.08 -10.83 -19.74
N GLU A 107 1.73 -9.91 -18.85
CA GLU A 107 1.21 -8.60 -19.23
C GLU A 107 2.10 -7.97 -20.30
N CYS A 108 1.48 -7.36 -21.32
CA CYS A 108 2.20 -6.62 -22.34
C CYS A 108 3.01 -5.52 -21.66
N LEU A 109 4.31 -5.54 -21.87
CA LEU A 109 5.26 -4.57 -21.35
C LEU A 109 5.39 -3.50 -22.43
N TYR A 110 5.07 -2.28 -22.06
CA TYR A 110 5.13 -1.14 -22.98
C TYR A 110 6.31 -0.22 -22.66
N THR A 111 6.98 0.25 -23.70
CA THR A 111 7.84 1.43 -23.65
C THR A 111 6.97 2.68 -23.71
N LYS A 112 7.14 3.55 -22.72
CA LYS A 112 6.40 4.80 -22.58
C LYS A 112 7.10 5.89 -23.39
N GLY A 113 6.39 6.48 -24.34
CA GLY A 113 6.86 7.66 -25.07
C GLY A 113 6.73 8.94 -24.24
N GLU A 114 7.10 10.05 -24.87
CA GLU A 114 6.96 11.38 -24.29
C GLU A 114 5.50 11.80 -24.13
N TRP A 115 5.24 12.63 -23.13
CA TRP A 115 3.90 13.21 -22.93
C TRP A 115 3.67 14.30 -23.97
N ALA A 116 2.56 14.18 -24.71
CA ALA A 116 2.04 15.25 -25.54
C ALA A 116 1.66 16.47 -24.67
N PRO A 117 1.64 17.68 -25.27
CA PRO A 117 1.16 18.88 -24.59
C PRO A 117 -0.27 18.71 -24.05
N CYS A 118 -0.60 19.48 -23.01
CA CYS A 118 -1.94 19.43 -22.41
C CYS A 118 -2.99 19.88 -23.42
N ASN A 119 -4.02 19.07 -23.62
CA ASN A 119 -5.19 19.49 -24.38
C ASN A 119 -6.09 20.35 -23.47
N LEU A 120 -6.30 21.61 -23.84
CA LEU A 120 -7.08 22.56 -23.05
C LEU A 120 -8.58 22.23 -22.99
N VAL A 121 -9.11 21.50 -23.98
CA VAL A 121 -10.53 21.15 -24.06
C VAL A 121 -10.85 19.99 -23.12
N THR A 122 -10.02 18.94 -23.13
CA THR A 122 -10.25 17.74 -22.32
C THR A 122 -9.52 17.76 -20.97
N ASN A 123 -8.60 18.72 -20.77
CA ASN A 123 -7.72 18.79 -19.59
C ASN A 123 -6.91 17.50 -19.38
N LEU A 124 -6.57 16.80 -20.46
CA LEU A 124 -5.80 15.56 -20.45
C LEU A 124 -4.49 15.71 -21.26
N GLN A 125 -3.43 15.09 -20.76
CA GLN A 125 -2.21 14.77 -21.50
C GLN A 125 -2.24 13.32 -21.94
N GLN A 126 -1.70 13.04 -23.12
CA GLN A 126 -1.63 11.69 -23.68
C GLN A 126 -0.19 11.31 -24.00
N ARG A 127 0.14 10.03 -23.93
CA ARG A 127 1.43 9.50 -24.43
C ARG A 127 1.25 8.18 -25.16
N PRO A 128 2.08 7.88 -26.18
CA PRO A 128 2.03 6.60 -26.85
C PRO A 128 2.72 5.50 -26.01
N LEU A 129 2.14 4.30 -26.03
CA LEU A 129 2.67 3.07 -25.47
C LEU A 129 3.01 2.09 -26.59
N THR A 130 4.29 1.79 -26.76
CA THR A 130 4.79 0.85 -27.76
C THR A 130 5.14 -0.49 -27.11
N PRO A 131 4.72 -1.64 -27.66
CA PRO A 131 5.02 -2.94 -27.06
C PRO A 131 6.52 -3.26 -27.17
N ARG A 132 7.10 -3.86 -26.12
CA ARG A 132 8.50 -4.29 -26.15
C ARG A 132 8.69 -5.49 -27.08
N ARG A 133 9.79 -5.52 -27.85
CA ARG A 133 10.12 -6.63 -28.78
C ARG A 133 10.19 -7.97 -28.02
N GLY A 134 9.57 -9.00 -28.60
CA GLY A 134 9.55 -10.37 -28.03
C GLY A 134 8.28 -10.74 -27.25
N GLN A 135 7.31 -9.84 -27.15
CA GLN A 135 5.94 -10.18 -26.74
C GLN A 135 5.10 -10.44 -27.98
N GLY A 136 4.51 -11.62 -28.05
CA GLY A 136 3.85 -12.16 -29.25
C GLY A 136 2.76 -11.26 -29.83
N VAL A 137 2.23 -11.71 -30.97
CA VAL A 137 1.34 -11.05 -31.95
C VAL A 137 0.12 -10.28 -31.39
N GLN A 138 -0.17 -10.38 -30.09
CA GLN A 138 -1.37 -9.84 -29.44
C GLN A 138 -1.18 -8.51 -28.69
N CYS A 139 0.03 -7.94 -28.63
CA CYS A 139 0.24 -6.63 -27.99
C CYS A 139 0.25 -5.52 -29.06
N THR A 140 -0.79 -4.70 -29.11
CA THR A 140 -0.90 -3.54 -30.03
C THR A 140 -0.46 -2.25 -29.34
N SER A 141 -0.04 -1.25 -30.12
CA SER A 141 0.26 0.08 -29.59
C SER A 141 -1.00 0.74 -29.04
N THR A 142 -0.91 1.33 -27.85
CA THR A 142 -2.05 1.98 -27.17
C THR A 142 -1.66 3.37 -26.67
N VAL A 143 -2.62 4.15 -26.16
CA VAL A 143 -2.41 5.51 -25.64
C VAL A 143 -2.81 5.56 -24.17
N GLU A 144 -1.96 6.17 -23.34
CA GLU A 144 -2.23 6.41 -21.92
C GLU A 144 -2.58 7.88 -21.70
N SER A 145 -3.65 8.16 -20.95
CA SER A 145 -4.08 9.53 -20.61
C SER A 145 -3.93 9.83 -19.12
N ARG A 146 -3.61 11.08 -18.80
CA ARG A 146 -3.60 11.60 -17.42
C ARG A 146 -4.10 13.05 -17.36
N PRO A 147 -4.63 13.52 -16.22
CA PRO A 147 -5.04 14.91 -16.07
C PRO A 147 -3.85 15.87 -16.16
N CYS A 148 -4.10 17.07 -16.68
CA CYS A 148 -3.09 18.12 -16.71
C CYS A 148 -2.78 18.62 -15.30
N ARG A 149 -1.51 19.01 -15.09
CA ARG A 149 -1.08 19.63 -13.84
C ARG A 149 -1.64 21.07 -13.81
N ARG A 150 -2.69 21.30 -13.01
CA ARG A 150 -3.13 22.66 -12.67
C ARG A 150 -2.17 23.25 -11.64
N GLU A 151 -1.87 24.54 -11.76
CA GLU A 151 -1.13 25.24 -10.71
C GLU A 151 -1.97 25.29 -9.43
N ALA A 152 -1.30 25.16 -8.28
CA ALA A 152 -1.98 25.16 -6.98
C ALA A 152 -2.80 26.43 -6.74
N ALA A 153 -2.41 27.57 -7.34
CA ALA A 153 -3.13 28.84 -7.24
C ALA A 153 -4.56 28.75 -7.81
N GLU A 154 -4.76 28.01 -8.90
CA GLU A 154 -6.05 27.86 -9.57
C GLU A 154 -7.03 26.99 -8.75
N LEU A 155 -6.51 26.03 -7.97
CA LEU A 155 -7.28 25.19 -7.05
C LEU A 155 -7.66 25.91 -5.74
N VAL A 156 -6.93 26.96 -5.36
CA VAL A 156 -7.19 27.76 -4.16
C VAL A 156 -8.23 28.85 -4.44
N ALA A 157 -8.23 29.43 -5.65
CA ALA A 157 -9.20 30.46 -6.04
C ALA A 157 -10.66 29.98 -5.95
N ALA A 158 -10.93 28.68 -6.20
CA ALA A 158 -12.27 28.11 -6.14
C ALA A 158 -12.79 27.79 -4.71
N LYS A 159 -11.98 27.96 -3.65
CA LYS A 159 -12.33 27.51 -2.27
C LYS A 159 -12.62 28.62 -1.26
N SER A 160 -12.73 29.90 -1.65
CA SER A 160 -13.02 30.98 -0.69
C SER A 160 -14.51 31.23 -0.40
N ASN A 161 -15.41 30.28 -0.67
CA ASN A 161 -16.85 30.41 -0.34
C ASN A 161 -17.18 30.28 1.17
N LYS A 162 -16.22 30.46 2.07
CA LYS A 162 -16.49 30.44 3.51
C LYS A 162 -17.00 31.81 3.95
N CYS A 163 -18.32 32.01 3.89
CA CYS A 163 -18.97 33.17 4.48
C CYS A 163 -18.74 33.19 5.99
N ARG A 164 -18.00 34.18 6.49
CA ARG A 164 -17.75 34.39 7.92
C ARG A 164 -18.65 35.49 8.43
N TYR A 165 -19.42 35.21 9.48
CA TYR A 165 -20.35 36.15 10.10
C TYR A 165 -19.92 36.51 11.53
N SER A 166 -20.39 37.65 12.02
CA SER A 166 -20.30 38.05 13.43
C SER A 166 -21.66 38.38 13.98
N LEU A 167 -21.90 38.08 15.26
CA LEU A 167 -23.12 38.48 15.93
C LEU A 167 -23.17 40.00 16.10
N SER A 168 -24.35 40.58 15.84
CA SER A 168 -24.68 41.97 16.13
C SER A 168 -24.99 42.16 17.60
N VAL A 169 -25.11 43.41 18.02
CA VAL A 169 -25.72 43.74 19.32
C VAL A 169 -27.20 43.32 19.30
N TRP A 170 -27.71 42.88 20.44
CA TRP A 170 -29.13 42.58 20.62
C TRP A 170 -29.98 43.86 20.46
N SER A 171 -31.14 43.73 19.82
CA SER A 171 -32.12 44.83 19.76
C SER A 171 -32.71 45.13 21.14
N ALA A 172 -33.30 46.31 21.32
CA ALA A 172 -34.15 46.58 22.47
C ALA A 172 -35.29 45.55 22.56
N CYS A 173 -35.77 45.28 23.77
CA CYS A 173 -36.89 44.38 24.01
C CYS A 173 -38.17 45.00 23.44
N ASP A 174 -38.83 44.30 22.51
CA ASP A 174 -40.07 44.75 21.91
C ASP A 174 -41.25 44.42 22.85
N LEU A 175 -41.92 45.46 23.37
CA LEU A 175 -42.96 45.35 24.39
C LEU A 175 -44.22 44.61 23.92
N ARG A 176 -44.43 44.47 22.60
CA ARG A 176 -45.58 43.73 22.05
C ARG A 176 -45.34 42.23 21.96
N SER A 177 -44.12 41.82 21.67
CA SER A 177 -43.76 40.42 21.46
C SER A 177 -42.99 39.82 22.64
N ASN A 178 -42.52 40.66 23.57
CA ASN A 178 -41.62 40.31 24.66
C ASN A 178 -40.40 39.49 24.18
N THR A 179 -39.85 39.89 23.01
CA THR A 179 -38.68 39.24 22.42
C THR A 179 -37.62 40.26 22.05
N MET A 180 -36.35 39.83 22.11
CA MET A 180 -35.20 40.56 21.58
C MET A 180 -34.73 39.84 20.32
N THR A 181 -34.26 40.59 19.34
CA THR A 181 -33.76 40.04 18.08
C THR A 181 -32.27 40.31 17.93
N GLN A 182 -31.55 39.33 17.36
CA GLN A 182 -30.13 39.46 17.05
C GLN A 182 -29.88 39.01 15.62
N PHE A 183 -28.93 39.68 14.95
CA PHE A 183 -28.56 39.37 13.59
C PHE A 183 -27.11 38.90 13.52
N MET A 184 -26.79 38.07 12.54
CA MET A 184 -25.43 37.75 12.14
C MET A 184 -25.08 38.59 10.92
N ILE A 185 -24.06 39.44 11.02
CA ILE A 185 -23.59 40.35 9.97
C ILE A 185 -22.37 39.73 9.27
N LEU A 186 -22.34 39.77 7.93
CA LEU A 186 -21.24 39.24 7.14
C LEU A 186 -19.94 40.03 7.38
N LYS A 187 -18.86 39.34 7.79
CA LYS A 187 -17.51 39.89 7.94
C LYS A 187 -16.59 39.60 6.76
N SER A 188 -16.73 38.45 6.12
CA SER A 188 -15.89 38.04 4.99
C SER A 188 -16.63 37.04 4.10
N GLY A 189 -16.54 37.21 2.78
CA GLY A 189 -17.20 36.37 1.78
C GLY A 189 -17.80 37.20 0.64
N ASP A 190 -18.08 36.56 -0.50
CA ASP A 190 -18.62 37.24 -1.67
C ASP A 190 -20.07 37.68 -1.45
N PRO A 191 -20.43 38.97 -1.64
CA PRO A 191 -21.77 39.48 -1.40
C PRO A 191 -22.83 38.98 -2.39
N LYS A 192 -22.41 38.32 -3.48
CA LYS A 192 -23.30 37.65 -4.45
C LYS A 192 -23.68 36.22 -4.02
N VAL A 193 -22.92 35.61 -3.11
CA VAL A 193 -23.10 34.23 -2.64
C VAL A 193 -23.53 34.21 -1.16
N CYS A 194 -23.00 35.10 -0.35
CA CYS A 194 -23.29 35.23 1.08
C CYS A 194 -24.38 36.28 1.33
N GLN A 195 -25.40 35.94 2.13
CA GLN A 195 -26.38 36.91 2.61
C GLN A 195 -25.70 37.96 3.50
N LYS A 196 -26.05 39.25 3.33
CA LYS A 196 -25.45 40.37 4.10
C LYS A 196 -25.74 40.29 5.59
N SER A 197 -26.94 39.85 5.95
CA SER A 197 -27.36 39.61 7.34
C SER A 197 -28.29 38.39 7.42
N LYS A 198 -28.27 37.70 8.56
CA LYS A 198 -29.20 36.60 8.89
C LYS A 198 -29.75 36.82 10.30
N LYS A 199 -31.06 36.66 10.50
CA LYS A 199 -31.68 36.71 11.84
C LYS A 199 -31.42 35.37 12.55
N LEU A 200 -31.10 35.43 13.84
CA LEU A 200 -31.05 34.26 14.73
C LEU A 200 -32.44 33.89 15.24
#